data_AF-A0A662A6I3-F1
#
_entry.id   AF-A0A662A6I3-F1
#
_cell.length_a   1.000
_cell.length_b   1.000
_cell.length_c   1.000
_cell.angle_alpha   90.00
_cell.angle_beta   90.00
_cell.angle_gamma   90.00
#
_symmetry.space_group_name_H-M   'P 1'
#
loop_
_entity.id
_entity.type
_entity.pdbx_description
1 polymer ?
#
loop_
_entity_poly.entity_id
_entity_poly.type
_entity_poly.pdbx_seq_one_letter_code
_entity_poly.pdbx_strand_id
1 'polypeptide(L)'
;EIGKAKNELILENNHTRKLVMLDRLMNTIPLGQHSGIEEVELQKLIGPDSPNGANHGYSLKMANEILNMKNQLDDLSGQTPGKNKLEEIVRRVEEQFDDSNYKIVDIKGKDYKPGMDVEVNSPIPKTKIGEKLVVSKVIKPQVDFKGETIQKAIVEISTEKVKTIIK
;
A
#
# COMPACT_ATOMS: atom_id res chain seq x y z
N GLU A 1 22.60 -0.48 30.27
CA GLU A 1 21.14 -0.59 30.54
C GLU A 1 20.29 0.50 29.90
N ILE A 2 20.75 1.75 29.80
CA ILE A 2 20.01 2.89 29.21
C ILE A 2 19.55 2.67 27.76
N GLY A 3 20.34 1.94 26.94
CA GLY A 3 20.00 1.66 25.54
C GLY A 3 18.82 0.69 25.35
N LYS A 4 18.62 -0.26 26.27
CA LYS A 4 17.46 -1.18 26.21
C LYS A 4 16.17 -0.46 26.57
N ALA A 5 16.19 0.34 27.63
CA ALA A 5 15.04 1.13 28.07
C ALA A 5 14.59 2.15 27.01
N LYS A 6 15.53 2.80 26.29
CA LYS A 6 15.17 3.69 25.16
C LYS A 6 14.52 2.93 24.01
N ASN A 7 15.02 1.74 23.66
CA ASN A 7 14.43 0.93 22.60
C ASN A 7 13.04 0.41 22.98
N GLU A 8 12.83 0.00 24.23
CA GLU A 8 11.50 -0.37 24.75
C GLU A 8 10.53 0.82 24.72
N LEU A 9 10.96 2.01 25.15
CA LEU A 9 10.13 3.22 25.15
C LEU A 9 9.71 3.66 23.73
N ILE A 10 10.60 3.48 22.74
CA ILE A 10 10.31 3.73 21.33
C ILE A 10 9.31 2.70 20.80
N LEU A 11 9.50 1.43 21.14
CA LEU A 11 8.60 0.34 20.75
C LEU A 11 7.20 0.54 21.33
N GLU A 12 7.12 0.95 22.60
CA GLU A 12 5.88 1.20 23.34
C GLU A 12 5.14 2.42 22.78
N ASN A 13 5.84 3.52 22.49
CA ASN A 13 5.24 4.69 21.82
C ASN A 13 4.72 4.36 20.42
N ASN A 14 5.45 3.53 19.66
CA ASN A 14 5.00 3.06 18.36
C ASN A 14 3.78 2.15 18.48
N HIS A 15 3.72 1.31 19.53
CA HIS A 15 2.57 0.47 19.84
C HIS A 15 1.34 1.31 20.23
N THR A 16 1.49 2.34 21.07
CA THR A 16 0.40 3.26 21.44
C THR A 16 -0.11 4.04 20.22
N ARG A 17 0.79 4.51 19.34
CA ARG A 17 0.40 5.17 18.08
C ARG A 17 -0.37 4.22 17.15
N LYS A 18 0.07 2.95 17.08
CA LYS A 18 -0.62 1.88 16.34
C LYS A 18 -2.03 1.61 16.90
N LEU A 19 -2.19 1.59 18.22
CA LEU A 19 -3.50 1.42 18.90
C LEU A 19 -4.45 2.60 18.65
N VAL A 20 -3.95 3.84 18.73
CA VAL A 20 -4.75 5.04 18.46
C VAL A 20 -5.18 5.14 16.98
N MET A 21 -4.34 4.65 16.07
CA MET A 21 -4.68 4.60 14.64
C MET A 21 -5.69 3.47 14.33
N LEU A 22 -5.59 2.33 15.02
CA LEU A 22 -6.57 1.25 14.96
C LEU A 22 -7.94 1.70 15.50
N ASP A 23 -7.98 2.42 16.62
CA ASP A 23 -9.23 2.99 17.16
C ASP A 23 -9.93 3.93 16.17
N ARG A 24 -9.16 4.74 15.43
CA ARG A 24 -9.69 5.60 14.36
C ARG A 24 -10.19 4.83 13.14
N LEU A 25 -9.57 3.70 12.81
CA LEU A 25 -10.03 2.82 11.71
C LEU A 25 -11.29 2.06 12.10
N MET A 26 -11.38 1.59 13.36
CA MET A 26 -12.51 0.81 13.89
C MET A 26 -13.76 1.68 14.14
N ASN A 27 -13.60 2.95 14.50
CA ASN A 27 -14.72 3.86 14.77
C ASN A 27 -15.46 4.38 13.51
N THR A 28 -15.24 3.78 12.34
CA THR A 28 -16.06 4.04 11.14
C THR A 28 -17.18 3.00 10.92
N ILE A 29 -17.29 1.99 11.78
CA ILE A 29 -18.30 0.93 11.67
C ILE A 29 -19.15 0.89 12.96
N PRO A 30 -20.49 1.03 12.90
CA PRO A 30 -21.33 0.91 14.08
C PRO A 30 -21.32 -0.53 14.65
N LEU A 31 -21.16 -0.61 15.97
CA LEU A 31 -20.95 -1.77 16.88
C LEU A 31 -22.02 -2.91 16.85
N GLY A 32 -22.76 -3.08 15.76
CA GLY A 32 -23.89 -4.03 15.67
C GLY A 32 -23.65 -5.29 14.83
N GLN A 33 -22.50 -5.46 14.17
CA GLN A 33 -22.27 -6.55 13.22
C GLN A 33 -20.91 -7.24 13.40
N HIS A 34 -20.65 -7.78 14.59
CA HIS A 34 -19.43 -8.56 14.86
C HIS A 34 -19.78 -10.05 14.97
N SER A 35 -19.80 -10.77 13.85
CA SER A 35 -19.85 -12.24 13.85
C SER A 35 -18.60 -12.81 13.19
N GLY A 36 -17.70 -13.37 14.00
CA GLY A 36 -16.69 -14.38 13.63
C GLY A 36 -15.53 -14.02 12.69
N ILE A 37 -15.63 -12.94 11.90
CA ILE A 37 -14.65 -12.60 10.85
C ILE A 37 -13.45 -11.82 11.41
N GLU A 38 -13.63 -11.04 12.48
CA GLU A 38 -12.55 -10.20 13.04
C GLU A 38 -11.48 -10.98 13.79
N GLU A 39 -11.81 -12.05 14.51
CA GLU A 39 -10.85 -12.73 15.38
C GLU A 39 -9.74 -13.44 14.58
N VAL A 40 -10.11 -14.07 13.45
CA VAL A 40 -9.16 -14.70 12.51
C VAL A 40 -8.30 -13.65 11.80
N GLU A 41 -8.88 -12.50 11.50
CA GLU A 41 -8.20 -11.40 10.81
C GLU A 41 -7.29 -10.59 11.74
N LEU A 42 -7.63 -10.49 13.02
CA LEU A 42 -6.77 -9.98 14.10
C LEU A 42 -5.61 -10.94 14.39
N GLN A 43 -5.82 -12.26 14.39
CA GLN A 43 -4.73 -13.22 14.55
C GLN A 43 -3.71 -13.17 13.40
N LYS A 44 -4.15 -12.95 12.15
CA LYS A 44 -3.26 -12.68 11.01
C LYS A 44 -2.47 -11.37 11.14
N LEU A 45 -2.96 -10.42 11.93
CA LEU A 45 -2.25 -9.18 12.27
C LEU A 45 -1.27 -9.34 13.43
N ILE A 46 -1.25 -10.50 14.11
CA ILE A 46 -0.47 -10.74 15.34
C ILE A 46 0.54 -11.90 15.16
N GLY A 47 0.31 -12.85 14.23
CA GLY A 47 1.26 -13.93 13.90
C GLY A 47 2.42 -13.52 12.98
N PRO A 48 3.57 -14.23 13.02
CA PRO A 48 4.67 -13.98 12.11
C PRO A 48 4.27 -14.34 10.66
N ASP A 49 4.47 -13.41 9.73
CA ASP A 49 4.22 -13.59 8.30
C ASP A 49 5.52 -13.59 7.47
N SER A 50 6.67 -13.39 8.13
CA SER A 50 8.01 -13.43 7.54
C SER A 50 8.85 -14.60 8.09
N PRO A 51 9.78 -15.17 7.30
CA PRO A 51 10.72 -16.21 7.75
C PRO A 51 11.52 -15.84 9.00
N ASN A 52 11.69 -14.54 9.27
CA ASN A 52 12.48 -14.02 10.39
C ASN A 52 11.64 -13.79 11.67
N GLY A 53 10.38 -14.23 11.69
CA GLY A 53 9.48 -14.05 12.83
C GLY A 53 8.95 -12.63 13.01
N ALA A 54 9.22 -11.73 12.07
CA ALA A 54 8.57 -10.44 11.98
C ALA A 54 7.12 -10.61 11.50
N ASN A 55 6.25 -9.75 12.00
CA ASN A 55 4.85 -9.67 11.61
C ASN A 55 4.61 -8.33 10.93
N HIS A 56 4.43 -8.39 9.61
CA HIS A 56 4.21 -7.26 8.72
C HIS A 56 2.74 -7.06 8.40
N GLY A 57 1.83 -7.92 8.87
CA GLY A 57 0.42 -7.93 8.47
C GLY A 57 -0.25 -6.56 8.62
N TYR A 58 0.06 -5.83 9.70
CA TYR A 58 -0.42 -4.46 9.87
C TYR A 58 0.11 -3.50 8.80
N SER A 59 1.41 -3.52 8.54
CA SER A 59 2.03 -2.67 7.52
C SER A 59 1.51 -3.00 6.13
N LEU A 60 1.27 -4.28 5.82
CA LEU A 60 0.67 -4.70 4.56
C LEU A 60 -0.77 -4.20 4.42
N LYS A 61 -1.56 -4.22 5.49
CA LYS A 61 -2.89 -3.59 5.47
C LYS A 61 -2.80 -2.08 5.29
N MET A 62 -1.91 -1.42 6.01
CA MET A 62 -1.69 0.02 5.86
C MET A 62 -1.30 0.39 4.42
N ALA A 63 -0.47 -0.43 3.76
CA ALA A 63 -0.11 -0.22 2.37
C ALA A 63 -1.32 -0.28 1.44
N ASN A 64 -2.25 -1.21 1.68
CA ASN A 64 -3.51 -1.27 0.94
C ASN A 64 -4.36 -0.02 1.17
N GLU A 65 -4.45 0.47 2.41
CA GLU A 65 -5.18 1.70 2.72
C GLU A 65 -4.57 2.94 2.05
N ILE A 66 -3.24 3.06 2.02
CA ILE A 66 -2.55 4.12 1.27
C ILE A 66 -2.90 4.04 -0.23
N LEU A 67 -2.88 2.84 -0.81
CA LEU A 67 -3.27 2.63 -2.21
C LEU A 67 -4.74 3.03 -2.46
N ASN A 68 -5.65 2.69 -1.54
CA ASN A 68 -7.06 3.07 -1.62
C ASN A 68 -7.25 4.59 -1.55
N MET A 69 -6.56 5.28 -0.64
CA MET A 69 -6.59 6.74 -0.56
C MET A 69 -6.02 7.40 -1.84
N LYS A 70 -4.97 6.82 -2.42
CA LYS A 70 -4.43 7.28 -3.71
C LYS A 70 -5.41 7.08 -4.86
N ASN A 71 -6.07 5.93 -4.94
CA ASN A 71 -7.11 5.69 -5.94
C ASN A 71 -8.29 6.65 -5.76
N GLN A 72 -8.70 6.93 -4.51
CA GLN A 72 -9.72 7.93 -4.23
C GLN A 72 -9.29 9.32 -4.73
N LEU A 73 -8.01 9.70 -4.57
CA LEU A 73 -7.49 10.96 -5.12
C LEU A 73 -7.53 11.02 -6.65
N ASP A 74 -7.24 9.90 -7.33
CA ASP A 74 -7.28 9.80 -8.79
C ASP A 74 -8.72 9.95 -9.33
N ASP A 75 -9.71 9.42 -8.61
CA ASP A 75 -11.13 9.55 -8.96
C ASP A 75 -11.68 10.96 -8.72
N LEU A 76 -11.05 11.74 -7.84
CA LEU A 76 -11.42 13.14 -7.59
C LEU A 76 -10.97 14.04 -8.76
N SER A 77 -11.86 14.18 -9.74
CA SER A 77 -11.72 15.14 -10.83
C SER A 77 -11.82 16.60 -10.34
N GLY A 78 -10.89 17.47 -10.77
CA GLY A 78 -10.91 18.92 -10.52
C GLY A 78 -10.45 19.36 -9.12
N GLN A 79 -10.74 20.63 -8.77
CA GLN A 79 -10.54 21.19 -7.43
C GLN A 79 -11.76 20.86 -6.55
N THR A 80 -11.83 19.62 -6.08
CA THR A 80 -12.87 19.21 -5.13
C THR A 80 -12.50 19.65 -3.71
N PRO A 81 -13.42 20.28 -2.95
CA PRO A 81 -13.18 20.58 -1.53
C PRO A 81 -12.75 19.33 -0.76
N GLY A 82 -11.62 19.42 -0.06
CA GLY A 82 -11.05 18.30 0.72
C GLY A 82 -9.98 17.47 0.01
N LYS A 83 -9.80 17.62 -1.32
CA LYS A 83 -8.73 16.95 -2.07
C LYS A 83 -7.34 17.22 -1.49
N ASN A 84 -6.98 18.51 -1.31
CA ASN A 84 -5.69 18.92 -0.74
C ASN A 84 -5.44 18.33 0.66
N LYS A 85 -6.51 18.17 1.46
CA LYS A 85 -6.42 17.58 2.80
C LYS A 85 -6.15 16.07 2.73
N LEU A 86 -6.80 15.37 1.80
CA LEU A 86 -6.53 13.96 1.55
C LEU A 86 -5.11 13.75 0.99
N GLU A 87 -4.64 14.60 0.08
CA GLU A 87 -3.26 14.60 -0.41
C GLU A 87 -2.25 14.77 0.75
N GLU A 88 -2.50 15.71 1.67
CA GLU A 88 -1.65 15.92 2.84
C GLU A 88 -1.65 14.72 3.79
N ILE A 89 -2.82 14.07 3.99
CA ILE A 89 -2.94 12.85 4.79
C ILE A 89 -2.14 11.72 4.16
N VAL A 90 -2.33 11.46 2.86
CA VAL A 90 -1.58 10.41 2.13
C VAL A 90 -0.09 10.65 2.27
N ARG A 91 0.38 11.86 1.98
CA ARG A 91 1.81 12.21 2.10
C ARG A 91 2.36 11.91 3.50
N ARG A 92 1.67 12.34 4.56
CA ARG A 92 2.13 12.10 5.94
C ARG A 92 2.16 10.62 6.30
N VAL A 93 1.17 9.85 5.87
CA VAL A 93 1.12 8.41 6.15
C VAL A 93 2.24 7.69 5.40
N GLU A 94 2.53 8.09 4.15
CA GLU A 94 3.66 7.55 3.38
C GLU A 94 5.01 7.87 4.01
N GLU A 95 5.21 9.11 4.47
CA GLU A 95 6.42 9.52 5.19
C GLU A 95 6.64 8.68 6.45
N GLN A 96 5.58 8.46 7.24
CA GLN A 96 5.64 7.60 8.43
C GLN A 96 5.90 6.12 8.09
N PHE A 97 5.39 5.66 6.95
CA PHE A 97 5.61 4.30 6.46
C PHE A 97 7.09 4.09 6.10
N ASP A 98 7.68 5.06 5.39
CA ASP A 98 9.10 5.07 5.01
C ASP A 98 10.03 5.21 6.22
N ASP A 99 9.70 6.10 7.16
CA ASP A 99 10.39 6.22 8.46
C ASP A 99 10.39 4.91 9.26
N SER A 100 9.38 4.06 9.04
CA SER A 100 9.28 2.72 9.64
C SER A 100 10.04 1.63 8.85
N ASN A 101 10.84 2.02 7.85
CA ASN A 101 11.58 1.19 6.90
C ASN A 101 10.70 0.38 5.94
N TYR A 102 9.44 0.78 5.74
CA TYR A 102 8.56 0.19 4.74
C TYR A 102 8.39 1.12 3.55
N LYS A 103 8.41 0.57 2.35
CA LYS A 103 8.27 1.35 1.12
C LYS A 103 7.22 0.74 0.21
N ILE A 104 6.31 1.57 -0.26
CA ILE A 104 5.39 1.20 -1.34
C ILE A 104 6.07 1.58 -2.65
N VAL A 105 6.25 0.60 -3.53
CA VAL A 105 6.84 0.85 -4.85
C VAL A 105 5.75 1.32 -5.79
N ASP A 106 5.84 2.59 -6.20
CA ASP A 106 4.92 3.13 -7.20
C ASP A 106 5.24 2.54 -8.57
N ILE A 107 4.28 1.80 -9.14
CA ILE A 107 4.38 1.16 -10.45
C ILE A 107 3.22 1.51 -11.37
N LYS A 108 2.24 2.29 -10.90
CA LYS A 108 1.05 2.64 -11.70
C LYS A 108 1.49 3.52 -12.88
N GLY A 109 0.98 3.22 -14.08
CA GLY A 109 1.33 3.96 -15.30
C GLY A 109 2.74 3.68 -15.83
N LYS A 110 3.54 2.83 -15.18
CA LYS A 110 4.85 2.43 -15.70
C LYS A 110 4.71 1.42 -16.83
N ASP A 111 5.68 1.42 -17.73
CA ASP A 111 5.81 0.45 -18.81
C ASP A 111 5.92 -0.96 -18.24
N TYR A 112 5.08 -1.87 -18.74
CA TYR A 112 5.11 -3.27 -18.37
C TYR A 112 5.93 -4.07 -19.37
N LYS A 113 6.82 -4.93 -18.85
CA LYS A 113 7.59 -5.90 -19.64
C LYS A 113 7.34 -7.31 -19.08
N PRO A 114 7.14 -8.32 -19.94
CA PRO A 114 7.12 -9.70 -19.49
C PRO A 114 8.40 -10.04 -18.70
N GLY A 115 8.24 -10.67 -17.54
CA GLY A 115 9.35 -11.00 -16.64
C GLY A 115 9.63 -9.96 -15.55
N MET A 116 8.86 -8.88 -15.47
CA MET A 116 8.83 -8.04 -14.26
C MET A 116 8.36 -8.85 -13.06
N ASP A 117 8.88 -8.56 -11.86
CA ASP A 117 8.54 -9.26 -10.62
C ASP A 117 7.20 -8.79 -10.04
N VAL A 118 6.12 -8.94 -10.81
CA VAL A 118 4.75 -8.58 -10.45
C VAL A 118 3.80 -9.71 -10.84
N GLU A 119 2.70 -9.85 -10.11
CA GLU A 119 1.62 -10.78 -10.46
C GLU A 119 0.58 -10.06 -11.33
N VAL A 120 0.27 -10.61 -12.50
CA VAL A 120 -0.69 -10.00 -13.43
C VAL A 120 -2.06 -10.67 -13.27
N ASN A 121 -3.06 -9.87 -12.90
CA ASN A 121 -4.45 -10.30 -12.66
C ASN A 121 -5.39 -9.98 -13.83
N SER A 122 -4.85 -9.79 -15.03
CA SER A 122 -5.63 -9.54 -16.25
C SER A 122 -5.01 -10.27 -17.46
N PRO A 123 -5.78 -10.58 -18.51
CA PRO A 123 -5.19 -10.98 -19.78
C PRO A 123 -4.24 -9.90 -20.31
N ILE A 124 -3.06 -10.30 -20.80
CA ILE A 124 -2.12 -9.36 -21.42
C ILE A 124 -2.60 -9.05 -22.84
N PRO A 125 -2.92 -7.78 -23.17
CA PRO A 125 -3.38 -7.42 -24.50
C PRO A 125 -2.26 -7.53 -25.54
N LYS A 126 -2.62 -7.74 -26.81
CA LYS A 126 -1.67 -7.64 -27.92
C LYS A 126 -1.38 -6.17 -28.21
N THR A 127 -0.10 -5.79 -28.25
CA THR A 127 0.33 -4.44 -28.62
C THR A 127 0.25 -4.24 -30.13
N LYS A 128 -0.29 -3.10 -30.58
CA LYS A 128 -0.19 -2.64 -31.96
C LYS A 128 1.05 -1.78 -32.18
N ILE A 129 1.38 -1.49 -33.43
CA ILE A 129 2.45 -0.54 -33.78
C ILE A 129 2.11 0.82 -33.15
N GLY A 130 3.07 1.39 -32.42
CA GLY A 130 2.88 2.65 -31.70
C GLY A 130 2.15 2.52 -30.36
N GLU A 131 1.96 1.31 -29.85
CA GLU A 131 1.44 1.05 -28.50
C GLU A 131 2.49 0.36 -27.63
N LYS A 132 2.41 0.60 -26.32
CA LYS A 132 3.19 -0.09 -25.29
C LYS A 132 2.26 -0.68 -24.23
N LEU A 133 2.72 -1.73 -23.55
CA LEU A 133 2.03 -2.25 -22.37
C LEU A 133 2.36 -1.38 -21.17
N VAL A 134 1.35 -1.08 -20.35
CA VAL A 134 1.50 -0.30 -19.13
C VAL A 134 0.72 -0.93 -17.99
N VAL A 135 1.17 -0.72 -16.76
CA VAL A 135 0.41 -1.04 -15.56
C VAL A 135 -0.76 -0.07 -15.45
N SER A 136 -1.97 -0.52 -15.82
CA SER A 136 -3.17 0.32 -15.81
C SER A 136 -3.77 0.47 -14.42
N LYS A 137 -3.65 -0.57 -13.60
CA LYS A 137 -4.18 -0.59 -12.24
C LYS A 137 -3.27 -1.42 -11.33
N VAL A 138 -3.12 -0.96 -10.10
CA VAL A 138 -2.50 -1.73 -9.02
C VAL A 138 -3.63 -2.22 -8.12
N ILE A 139 -3.78 -3.54 -8.02
CA ILE A 139 -4.79 -4.22 -7.19
C ILE A 139 -4.25 -4.43 -5.78
N LYS A 140 -2.98 -4.82 -5.66
CA LYS A 140 -2.24 -4.85 -4.39
C LYS A 140 -0.88 -4.18 -4.60
N PRO A 141 -0.43 -3.33 -3.65
CA PRO A 141 0.85 -2.66 -3.76
C PRO A 141 2.00 -3.65 -3.59
N GLN A 142 3.14 -3.34 -4.21
CA GLN A 142 4.40 -3.94 -3.80
C GLN A 142 4.86 -3.23 -2.52
N VAL A 143 5.27 -4.01 -1.53
CA VAL A 143 5.81 -3.51 -0.26
C VAL A 143 7.20 -4.10 -0.05
N ASP A 144 8.16 -3.20 0.12
CA ASP A 144 9.52 -3.55 0.53
C ASP A 144 9.71 -3.18 2.01
N PHE A 145 10.42 -4.01 2.76
CA PHE A 145 10.84 -3.73 4.13
C PHE A 145 12.35 -3.87 4.25
N LYS A 146 13.04 -2.81 4.69
CA LYS A 146 14.51 -2.78 4.80
C LYS A 146 15.25 -3.21 3.51
N GLY A 147 14.66 -2.91 2.35
CA GLY A 147 15.21 -3.24 1.04
C GLY A 147 14.87 -4.64 0.50
N GLU A 148 14.11 -5.44 1.25
CA GLU A 148 13.62 -6.75 0.80
C GLU A 148 12.12 -6.68 0.47
N THR A 149 11.71 -7.21 -0.68
CA THR A 149 10.30 -7.29 -1.05
C THR A 149 9.57 -8.31 -0.18
N ILE A 150 8.62 -7.84 0.63
CA ILE A 150 7.78 -8.67 1.50
C ILE A 150 6.39 -8.91 0.92
N GLN A 151 5.97 -8.11 -0.06
CA GLN A 151 4.76 -8.32 -0.84
C GLN A 151 4.99 -7.88 -2.29
N LYS A 152 4.71 -8.77 -3.24
CA LYS A 152 4.72 -8.44 -4.68
C LYS A 152 3.45 -7.69 -5.07
N ALA A 153 3.57 -6.79 -6.04
CA ALA A 153 2.39 -6.12 -6.57
C ALA A 153 1.52 -7.07 -7.38
N ILE A 154 0.21 -6.90 -7.26
CA ILE A 154 -0.77 -7.50 -8.17
C ILE A 154 -1.33 -6.39 -9.05
N VAL A 155 -1.27 -6.55 -10.37
CA VAL A 155 -1.57 -5.49 -11.33
C VAL A 155 -2.48 -5.94 -12.46
N GLU A 156 -3.13 -4.96 -13.10
CA GLU A 156 -3.77 -5.12 -14.41
C GLU A 156 -2.95 -4.37 -15.46
N ILE A 157 -2.93 -4.92 -16.68
CA ILE A 157 -2.14 -4.40 -17.80
C ILE A 157 -3.07 -3.92 -18.92
N SER A 158 -2.78 -2.75 -19.49
CA SER A 158 -3.44 -2.22 -20.68
C SER A 158 -2.43 -1.79 -21.74
N THR A 159 -2.92 -1.37 -22.91
CA THR A 159 -2.10 -0.68 -23.91
C THR A 159 -2.24 0.83 -23.80
N GLU A 160 -1.14 1.54 -24.03
CA GLU A 160 -1.10 3.01 -24.14
C GLU A 160 -0.45 3.40 -25.47
N LYS A 161 -0.98 4.44 -26.14
CA LYS A 161 -0.37 5.00 -27.34
C LYS A 161 0.94 5.72 -26.99
N VAL A 162 2.01 5.38 -27.71
CA VAL A 162 3.28 6.09 -27.64
C VAL A 162 3.08 7.46 -28.29
N LYS A 163 3.22 8.54 -27.51
CA LYS A 163 3.25 9.91 -28.05
C LYS A 163 4.51 10.07 -28.89
N THR A 164 4.38 10.04 -30.21
CA THR A 164 5.46 10.44 -31.12
C THR A 164 5.64 11.95 -30.99
N ILE A 165 6.69 12.40 -30.30
CA ILE A 165 7.13 13.79 -30.38
C ILE A 165 7.84 13.92 -31.73
N ILE A 166 7.11 14.39 -32.74
CA ILE A 166 7.73 14.83 -33.98
C ILE A 166 8.43 16.16 -33.62
N LYS A 167 9.76 16.13 -33.55
CA LYS A 167 10.59 17.33 -33.45
C LYS A 167 10.85 17.89 -34.83
#